data_AF-A0A441TSV3-F1
#
_entry.id   AF-A0A441TSV3-F1
#
_cell.length_a   1.000
_cell.length_b   1.000
_cell.length_c   1.000
_cell.angle_alpha   90.00
_cell.angle_beta   90.00
_cell.angle_gamma   90.00
#
_symmetry.space_group_name_H-M   'P 1'
#
loop_
_entity.id
_entity.type
_entity.pdbx_description
1 polymer ?
#
loop_
_entity_poly.entity_id
_entity_poly.type
_entity_poly.pdbx_seq_one_letter_code
_entity_poly.pdbx_strand_id
1 'polypeptide(L)'
;MIERLKARLAYQRGFQVVDGSTVLETFADRDDAFRFVLGKGARAWLAWSRTVIGGQSAPFDFTADFQQDSVGRILKAVQGPGAGTWFWTCYDGGARGTVATKEEAVVGVERAYTRRIVGADLPR
;
A
#
# COMPACT_ATOMS: atom_id res chain seq x y z
N MET A 1 17.01 -6.30 -7.55
CA MET A 1 15.59 -6.22 -7.98
C MET A 1 14.94 -5.14 -7.13
N ILE A 2 14.24 -4.17 -7.71
CA ILE A 2 13.58 -3.13 -6.92
C ILE A 2 12.25 -3.69 -6.40
N GLU A 3 12.15 -3.84 -5.09
CA GLU A 3 10.97 -4.46 -4.48
C GLU A 3 9.79 -3.50 -4.29
N ARG A 4 10.09 -2.22 -4.02
CA ARG A 4 9.12 -1.21 -3.60
C ARG A 4 9.49 0.14 -4.22
N LEU A 5 8.53 0.81 -4.85
CA LEU A 5 8.72 2.10 -5.54
C LEU A 5 7.71 3.13 -5.06
N LYS A 6 8.11 4.40 -4.97
CA LYS A 6 7.20 5.46 -4.53
C LYS A 6 6.63 6.21 -5.73
N ALA A 7 5.31 6.14 -5.91
CA ALA A 7 4.58 7.04 -6.79
C ALA A 7 4.18 8.29 -5.99
N ARG A 8 4.58 9.47 -6.46
CA ARG A 8 4.23 10.76 -5.82
C ARG A 8 3.65 11.73 -6.82
N LEU A 9 2.75 12.60 -6.36
CA LEU A 9 2.32 13.75 -7.15
C LEU A 9 3.48 14.72 -7.31
N ALA A 10 3.77 15.12 -8.55
CA ALA A 10 4.68 16.20 -8.87
C ALA A 10 3.84 17.37 -9.38
N TYR A 11 3.79 18.46 -8.61
CA TYR A 11 2.95 19.62 -8.89
C TYR A 11 3.15 20.10 -10.34
N GLN A 12 2.04 20.22 -11.09
CA GLN A 12 1.98 20.56 -12.52
C GLN A 12 2.61 19.55 -13.50
N ARG A 13 3.17 18.43 -13.03
CA ARG A 13 3.84 17.41 -13.87
C ARG A 13 3.19 16.02 -13.78
N GLY A 14 2.03 15.90 -13.13
CA GLY A 14 1.35 14.64 -12.92
C GLY A 14 2.01 13.81 -11.81
N PHE A 15 2.41 12.58 -12.12
CA PHE A 15 2.98 11.62 -11.18
C PHE A 15 4.42 11.27 -11.51
N GLN A 16 5.25 11.13 -10.48
CA GLN A 16 6.61 10.61 -10.60
C GLN A 16 6.73 9.28 -9.87
N VAL A 17 7.38 8.32 -10.52
CA VAL A 17 7.85 7.11 -9.84
C VAL A 17 9.31 7.35 -9.46
N VAL A 18 9.60 7.20 -8.17
CA VAL A 18 10.93 7.45 -7.61
C VAL A 18 11.45 6.24 -6.83
N ASP A 19 12.76 6.05 -6.88
CA ASP A 19 13.52 5.14 -6.03
C ASP A 19 14.51 5.97 -5.20
N GLY A 20 14.23 6.12 -3.91
CA GLY A 20 14.92 7.09 -3.05
C GLY A 20 14.77 8.53 -3.57
N SER A 21 15.90 9.16 -3.92
CA SER A 21 15.96 10.49 -4.52
C SER A 21 15.92 10.48 -6.05
N THR A 22 16.03 9.30 -6.67
CA THR A 22 16.13 9.17 -8.13
C THR A 22 14.73 9.13 -8.74
N VAL A 23 14.45 10.05 -9.66
CA VAL A 23 13.25 9.97 -10.50
C VAL A 23 13.50 8.95 -11.59
N LEU A 24 12.67 7.90 -11.65
CA LEU A 24 12.77 6.87 -12.68
C LEU A 24 12.00 7.27 -13.93
N GLU A 25 10.80 7.81 -13.77
CA GLU A 25 9.90 8.18 -14.87
C GLU A 25 8.84 9.19 -14.37
N THR A 26 8.28 9.99 -15.29
CA THR A 26 7.18 10.93 -15.03
C THR A 26 5.99 10.62 -15.94
N PHE A 27 4.78 10.65 -15.39
CA PHE A 27 3.53 10.29 -16.04
C PHE A 27 2.49 11.39 -15.87
N ALA A 28 1.56 11.51 -16.83
CA ALA A 28 0.46 12.47 -16.72
C ALA A 28 -0.54 12.07 -15.62
N ASP A 29 -0.83 10.77 -15.50
CA ASP A 29 -1.81 10.24 -14.55
C ASP A 29 -1.22 9.18 -13.60
N ARG A 30 -2.01 8.89 -12.56
CA ARG A 30 -1.67 7.92 -11.50
C ARG A 30 -1.60 6.50 -12.04
N ASP A 31 -2.50 6.13 -12.93
CA ASP A 31 -2.70 4.75 -13.34
C ASP A 31 -1.54 4.28 -14.23
N ASP A 32 -1.01 5.16 -15.08
CA ASP A 32 0.23 5.01 -15.84
C ASP A 32 1.43 4.78 -14.92
N ALA A 33 1.57 5.61 -13.87
CA ALA A 33 2.65 5.46 -12.89
C ALA A 33 2.58 4.11 -12.16
N PHE A 34 1.37 3.66 -11.80
CA PHE A 34 1.17 2.35 -11.17
C PHE A 34 1.39 1.19 -12.13
N ARG A 35 1.03 1.34 -13.42
CA ARG A 35 1.36 0.37 -14.48
C ARG A 35 2.86 0.22 -14.65
N PHE A 36 3.63 1.31 -14.56
CA PHE A 36 5.09 1.24 -14.55
C PHE A 36 5.63 0.52 -13.31
N VAL A 37 5.13 0.83 -12.11
CA VAL A 37 5.52 0.14 -10.86
C VAL A 37 5.29 -1.36 -10.97
N LEU A 38 4.09 -1.77 -11.41
CA LEU A 38 3.77 -3.18 -11.62
C LEU A 38 4.64 -3.83 -12.71
N GLY A 39 4.89 -3.11 -13.81
CA GLY A 39 5.74 -3.57 -14.92
C GLY A 39 7.21 -3.80 -14.51
N LYS A 40 7.68 -3.13 -13.45
CA LYS A 40 9.00 -3.39 -12.83
C LYS A 40 8.98 -4.56 -11.85
N GLY A 41 7.83 -5.21 -11.63
CA GLY A 41 7.65 -6.24 -10.61
C GLY A 41 7.65 -5.70 -9.18
N ALA A 42 7.56 -4.38 -9.00
CA ALA A 42 7.59 -3.72 -7.71
C ALA A 42 6.17 -3.52 -7.14
N ARG A 43 6.09 -3.24 -5.83
CA ARG A 43 4.87 -2.76 -5.16
C ARG A 43 4.96 -1.27 -4.87
N ALA A 44 3.82 -0.58 -4.89
CA ALA A 44 3.75 0.84 -4.54
C ALA A 44 4.01 1.03 -3.05
N TRP A 45 4.93 1.94 -2.72
CA TRP A 45 5.16 2.42 -1.36
C TRP A 45 3.93 3.17 -0.88
N LEU A 46 3.39 2.74 0.26
CA LEU A 46 2.36 3.48 1.01
C LEU A 46 2.95 4.18 2.23
N ALA A 47 2.35 5.30 2.61
CA ALA A 47 2.62 5.92 3.89
C ALA A 47 1.93 5.10 4.97
N TRP A 48 2.62 4.87 6.08
CA TRP A 48 2.08 4.07 7.19
C TRP A 48 2.11 4.89 8.46
N SER A 49 0.98 4.92 9.15
CA SER A 49 0.82 5.58 10.44
C SER A 49 0.12 4.65 11.43
N ARG A 50 0.31 4.86 12.74
CA ARG A 50 -0.51 4.14 13.73
C ARG A 50 -1.93 4.70 13.68
N THR A 51 -2.91 3.81 13.70
CA THR A 51 -4.32 4.23 13.76
C THR A 51 -4.58 4.94 15.09
N VAL A 52 -5.16 6.14 15.01
CA VAL A 52 -5.55 6.94 16.18
C VAL A 52 -7.03 6.74 16.45
N ILE A 53 -7.37 6.21 17.62
CA ILE A 53 -8.74 5.95 18.07
C ILE A 53 -8.95 6.75 19.36
N GLY A 54 -9.90 7.70 19.35
CA GLY A 54 -10.18 8.54 20.53
C GLY A 54 -8.96 9.35 21.03
N GLY A 55 -8.06 9.75 20.13
CA GLY A 55 -6.81 10.45 20.48
C GLY A 55 -5.65 9.55 20.92
N GLN A 56 -5.85 8.22 21.00
CA GLN A 56 -4.81 7.28 21.37
C GLN A 56 -4.33 6.45 20.16
N SER A 57 -3.02 6.30 20.01
CA SER A 57 -2.43 5.42 18.99
C SER A 57 -2.51 3.97 19.44
N ALA A 58 -3.21 3.13 18.68
CA ALA A 58 -3.25 1.70 18.94
C ALA A 58 -1.88 1.04 18.57
N PRO A 59 -1.26 0.25 19.46
CA PRO A 59 0.14 -0.19 19.30
C PRO A 59 0.35 -1.19 18.15
N PHE A 60 -0.70 -1.92 17.77
CA PHE A 60 -0.62 -2.96 16.74
C PHE A 60 -1.64 -2.76 15.61
N ASP A 61 -1.93 -1.50 15.31
CA ASP A 61 -2.92 -1.12 14.34
C ASP A 61 -2.37 0.03 13.50
N PHE A 62 -2.28 -0.19 12.19
CA PHE A 62 -1.65 0.74 11.29
C PHE A 62 -2.51 0.96 10.06
N THR A 63 -2.64 2.22 9.69
CA THR A 63 -3.32 2.65 8.48
C THR A 63 -2.28 2.84 7.38
N ALA A 64 -2.63 2.40 6.17
CA ALA A 64 -1.89 2.66 4.95
C ALA A 64 -2.57 3.79 4.18
N ASP A 65 -1.81 4.80 3.80
CA ASP A 65 -2.29 5.98 3.10
C ASP A 65 -1.54 6.14 1.76
N PHE A 66 -2.29 6.50 0.73
CA PHE A 66 -1.75 7.00 -0.53
C PHE A 66 -2.20 8.44 -0.72
N GLN A 67 -1.26 9.38 -0.73
CA GLN A 67 -1.55 10.82 -0.68
C GLN A 67 -2.36 11.17 0.58
N GLN A 68 -3.60 11.64 0.42
CA GLN A 68 -4.50 12.01 1.51
C GLN A 68 -5.54 10.92 1.81
N ASP A 69 -5.57 9.85 1.00
CA ASP A 69 -6.58 8.81 1.09
C ASP A 69 -6.06 7.61 1.87
N SER A 70 -6.89 7.13 2.79
CA SER A 70 -6.65 5.86 3.47
C SER A 70 -7.04 4.71 2.56
N VAL A 71 -6.10 3.83 2.26
CA VAL A 71 -6.27 2.77 1.24
C VAL A 71 -6.19 1.36 1.82
N GLY A 72 -5.72 1.21 3.06
CA GLY A 72 -5.67 -0.08 3.72
C GLY A 72 -5.30 0.00 5.19
N ARG A 73 -5.23 -1.17 5.81
CA ARG A 73 -4.92 -1.31 7.24
C ARG A 73 -4.32 -2.66 7.54
N ILE A 74 -3.47 -2.70 8.56
CA ILE A 74 -2.98 -3.94 9.16
C ILE A 74 -3.21 -3.89 10.67
N LEU A 75 -3.61 -5.02 11.24
CA LEU A 75 -3.83 -5.15 12.69
C LEU A 75 -3.32 -6.50 13.19
N LYS A 76 -2.69 -6.51 14.36
CA LYS A 76 -2.25 -7.76 15.01
C LYS A 76 -3.37 -8.30 15.90
N ALA A 77 -3.67 -9.59 15.75
CA ALA A 77 -4.48 -10.29 16.73
C ALA A 77 -3.68 -10.41 18.04
N VAL A 78 -4.19 -9.79 19.11
CA VAL A 78 -3.54 -9.80 20.43
C VAL A 78 -4.03 -10.94 21.34
N GLN A 79 -5.20 -11.48 21.06
CA GLN A 79 -5.87 -12.48 21.89
C GLN A 79 -6.56 -13.54 21.03
N GLY A 80 -6.89 -14.66 21.65
CA GLY A 80 -7.58 -15.78 21.01
C GLY A 80 -6.66 -16.71 20.20
N PRO A 81 -7.22 -17.70 19.50
CA PRO A 81 -6.44 -18.73 18.80
C PRO A 81 -5.51 -18.20 17.70
N GLY A 82 -5.81 -17.01 17.15
CA GLY A 82 -4.99 -16.34 16.14
C GLY A 82 -3.96 -15.35 16.70
N ALA A 83 -3.79 -15.29 18.04
CA ALA A 83 -2.87 -14.33 18.66
C ALA A 83 -1.46 -14.45 18.06
N GLY A 84 -0.86 -13.30 17.75
CA GLY A 84 0.43 -13.24 17.09
C GLY A 84 0.36 -12.99 15.58
N THR A 85 -0.75 -13.34 14.92
CA THR A 85 -0.94 -13.13 13.48
C THR A 85 -1.34 -11.70 13.14
N TRP A 86 -1.10 -11.31 11.90
CA TRP A 86 -1.44 -10.01 11.34
C TRP A 86 -2.52 -10.15 10.27
N PHE A 87 -3.63 -9.46 10.47
CA PHE A 87 -4.64 -9.27 9.46
C PHE A 87 -4.31 -8.03 8.64
N TRP A 88 -4.52 -8.10 7.33
CA TRP A 88 -4.38 -6.97 6.42
C TRP A 88 -5.61 -6.84 5.52
N THR A 89 -5.92 -5.61 5.15
CA THR A 89 -6.97 -5.31 4.19
C THR A 89 -6.55 -4.13 3.31
N CYS A 90 -6.83 -4.25 2.02
CA CYS A 90 -6.87 -3.14 1.06
C CYS A 90 -8.34 -2.75 0.91
N TYR A 91 -8.69 -1.51 1.22
CA TYR A 91 -10.07 -1.04 1.15
C TYR A 91 -10.56 -1.03 -0.30
N ASP A 92 -9.70 -0.56 -1.20
CA ASP A 92 -9.97 -0.61 -2.63
C ASP A 92 -9.95 -2.06 -3.13
N GLY A 93 -11.13 -2.54 -3.56
CA GLY A 93 -11.32 -3.91 -4.03
C GLY A 93 -11.52 -4.96 -2.92
N GLY A 94 -11.40 -4.59 -1.65
CA GLY A 94 -11.72 -5.47 -0.51
C GLY A 94 -10.78 -6.67 -0.32
N ALA A 95 -9.62 -6.68 -0.98
CA ALA A 95 -8.63 -7.74 -0.82
C ALA A 95 -8.09 -7.77 0.62
N ARG A 96 -7.97 -8.97 1.19
CA ARG A 96 -7.60 -9.17 2.60
C ARG A 96 -6.92 -10.50 2.83
N GLY A 97 -6.21 -10.62 3.95
CA GLY A 97 -5.60 -11.88 4.37
C GLY A 97 -5.06 -11.84 5.79
N THR A 98 -4.58 -12.99 6.24
CA THR A 98 -3.91 -13.17 7.53
C THR A 98 -2.54 -13.80 7.30
N VAL A 99 -1.51 -13.26 7.95
CA VAL A 99 -0.11 -13.65 7.78
C VAL A 99 0.62 -13.65 9.12
N ALA A 100 1.83 -14.19 9.16
CA ALA A 100 2.58 -14.35 10.41
C ALA A 100 3.22 -13.05 10.88
N THR A 101 3.63 -12.18 9.95
CA THR A 101 4.43 -10.99 10.26
C THR A 101 3.78 -9.69 9.82
N LYS A 102 4.22 -8.58 10.43
CA LYS A 102 3.79 -7.23 10.05
C LYS A 102 4.22 -6.91 8.63
N GLU A 103 5.43 -7.33 8.27
CA GLU A 103 6.06 -7.06 6.99
C GLU A 103 5.31 -7.74 5.84
N GLU A 104 4.90 -9.00 6.02
CA GLU A 104 4.03 -9.70 5.06
C GLU A 104 2.67 -9.00 4.93
N ALA A 105 2.13 -8.47 6.04
CA ALA A 105 0.85 -7.78 6.03
C ALA A 105 0.94 -6.46 5.24
N VAL A 106 2.04 -5.70 5.42
CA VAL A 106 2.37 -4.52 4.60
C VAL A 106 2.46 -4.90 3.13
N VAL A 107 3.21 -5.97 2.81
CA VAL A 107 3.35 -6.46 1.43
C VAL A 107 1.99 -6.81 0.82
N GLY A 108 1.10 -7.43 1.59
CA GLY A 108 -0.27 -7.75 1.20
C GLY A 108 -1.05 -6.52 0.74
N VAL A 109 -1.09 -5.46 1.57
CA VAL A 109 -1.78 -4.21 1.23
C VAL A 109 -1.15 -3.54 0.01
N GLU A 110 0.17 -3.38 -0.01
CA GLU A 110 0.85 -2.67 -1.10
C GLU A 110 0.67 -3.38 -2.44
N ARG A 111 0.76 -4.71 -2.45
CA ARG A 111 0.56 -5.51 -3.66
C ARG A 111 -0.89 -5.43 -4.14
N ALA A 112 -1.84 -5.60 -3.23
CA ALA A 112 -3.27 -5.52 -3.56
C ALA A 112 -3.62 -4.15 -4.14
N TYR A 113 -3.20 -3.07 -3.47
CA TYR A 113 -3.44 -1.70 -3.94
C TYR A 113 -2.80 -1.45 -5.30
N THR A 114 -1.54 -1.88 -5.50
CA THR A 114 -0.84 -1.71 -6.79
C THR A 114 -1.61 -2.34 -7.94
N ARG A 115 -2.07 -3.59 -7.77
CA ARG A 115 -2.83 -4.33 -8.78
C ARG A 115 -4.21 -3.75 -9.02
N ARG A 116 -4.87 -3.26 -7.95
CA ARG A 116 -6.21 -2.69 -8.02
C ARG A 116 -6.25 -1.39 -8.82
N ILE A 117 -5.26 -0.52 -8.66
CA ILE A 117 -5.19 0.76 -9.40
C ILE A 117 -5.04 0.51 -10.91
N VAL A 118 -4.27 -0.49 -11.31
CA VAL A 118 -4.07 -0.80 -12.74
C VAL A 118 -5.20 -1.65 -13.34
N GLY A 119 -6.24 -1.96 -12.57
CA GLY A 119 -7.34 -2.83 -13.01
C GLY A 119 -6.94 -4.28 -13.29
N ALA A 120 -5.81 -4.76 -12.76
CA ALA A 120 -5.31 -6.11 -13.03
C ALA A 120 -6.23 -7.23 -12.50
N ASP A 121 -7.12 -6.89 -11.55
CA ASP A 121 -8.03 -7.80 -10.88
C ASP A 121 -9.51 -7.52 -11.21
N LEU A 122 -9.82 -6.64 -12.17
CA LEU A 122 -11.19 -6.34 -12.62
C LEU A 122 -11.59 -7.23 -13.82
N PRO A 123 -12.88 -7.62 -13.97
CA PRO A 123 -13.36 -8.27 -15.19
C PRO A 123 -13.12 -7.36 -16.39
N ARG A 124 -12.61 -7.93 -17.50
CA ARG A 124 -12.45 -7.23 -18.78
C ARG A 124 -13.78 -7.13 -19.52
#